data_AF-Q2UD43-F1
#
_entry.id   AF-Q2UD43-F1
#
_cell.length_a   1.000
_cell.length_b   1.000
_cell.length_c   1.000
_cell.angle_alpha   90.00
_cell.angle_beta   90.00
_cell.angle_gamma   90.00
#
_symmetry.space_group_name_H-M   'P 1'
#
loop_
_entity.id
_entity.type
_entity.pdbx_description
1 polymer ?
#
loop_
_entity_poly.entity_id
_entity_poly.type
_entity_poly.pdbx_seq_one_letter_code
_entity_poly.pdbx_strand_id
1 'polypeptide(L)'
;MKPDDDAQYVGTHEIDLSKVQSFIAKYPRPDDVVPVVDCEGMELDGCFIGACTTTEEDLILAALVLEQGLKGGMRPSVKGKRKVVPGSMTILFRLRQLGLIDVYQEAGFDIGIPGCSYCVGMSADQAAPGEVWLSSENRNFENRMGKGSVQACVANRSLIY
;
A
#
# COMPACT_ATOMS: atom_id res chain seq x y z
N MET A 1 -16.94 -24.99 -0.11
CA MET A 1 -18.31 -24.74 0.37
C MET A 1 -18.91 -23.58 -0.42
N LYS A 2 -20.22 -23.59 -0.64
CA LYS A 2 -21.02 -22.49 -1.19
C LYS A 2 -22.13 -22.16 -0.19
N PRO A 3 -22.66 -20.92 -0.16
CA PRO A 3 -23.85 -20.64 0.64
C PRO A 3 -25.04 -21.48 0.16
N ASP A 4 -25.97 -21.78 1.06
CA ASP A 4 -27.24 -22.41 0.72
C ASP A 4 -28.11 -21.45 -0.09
N ASP A 5 -28.91 -21.99 -1.01
CA ASP A 5 -29.75 -21.19 -1.92
C ASP A 5 -30.84 -20.39 -1.18
N ASP A 6 -31.22 -20.79 0.04
CA ASP A 6 -32.24 -20.17 0.88
C ASP A 6 -31.68 -19.34 2.06
N ALA A 7 -30.37 -19.04 2.04
CA ALA A 7 -29.74 -18.21 3.05
C ALA A 7 -30.38 -16.81 3.14
N GLN A 8 -30.77 -16.42 4.36
CA GLN A 8 -31.35 -15.10 4.62
C GLN A 8 -30.29 -14.13 5.16
N TYR A 9 -30.27 -12.90 4.61
CA TYR A 9 -29.33 -11.85 4.98
C TYR A 9 -30.07 -10.67 5.64
N VAL A 10 -29.45 -10.03 6.64
CA VAL A 10 -30.00 -8.84 7.32
C VAL A 10 -30.02 -7.61 6.41
N GLY A 11 -29.12 -7.57 5.41
CA GLY A 11 -29.06 -6.53 4.39
C GLY A 11 -28.26 -7.00 3.18
N THR A 12 -28.60 -6.47 2.00
CA THR A 12 -27.96 -6.80 0.74
C THR A 12 -27.52 -5.51 0.05
N HIS A 13 -26.28 -5.49 -0.42
CA HIS A 13 -25.70 -4.39 -1.17
C HIS A 13 -25.16 -4.92 -2.50
N GLU A 14 -25.62 -4.36 -3.61
CA GLU A 14 -25.12 -4.69 -4.95
C GLU A 14 -24.00 -3.71 -5.32
N ILE A 15 -22.83 -4.25 -5.67
CA ILE A 15 -21.65 -3.46 -6.03
C ILE A 15 -21.35 -3.73 -7.51
N ASP A 16 -21.54 -2.71 -8.34
CA ASP A 16 -21.19 -2.74 -9.76
C ASP A 16 -19.70 -2.44 -9.94
N LEU A 17 -18.91 -3.50 -10.18
CA LEU A 17 -17.46 -3.40 -10.36
C LEU A 17 -17.05 -2.52 -11.55
N SER A 18 -17.92 -2.29 -12.54
CA SER A 18 -17.62 -1.42 -13.68
C SER A 18 -17.59 0.07 -13.33
N LYS A 19 -18.22 0.44 -12.19
CA LYS A 19 -18.27 1.81 -11.67
C LYS A 19 -17.25 2.05 -10.55
N VAL A 20 -16.57 1.00 -10.09
CA VAL A 20 -15.55 1.12 -9.04
C VAL A 20 -14.31 1.77 -9.65
N GLN A 21 -13.90 2.86 -9.01
CA GLN A 21 -12.64 3.53 -9.30
C GLN A 21 -11.66 3.32 -8.15
N SER A 22 -10.58 4.09 -8.17
CA SER A 22 -9.55 3.99 -7.15
C SER A 22 -9.75 4.99 -6.04
N PHE A 23 -9.51 4.54 -4.81
CA PHE A 23 -9.79 5.31 -3.60
C PHE A 23 -8.63 5.32 -2.61
N ILE A 24 -8.62 6.36 -1.77
CA ILE A 24 -7.75 6.54 -0.61
C ILE A 24 -8.64 6.68 0.63
N ALA A 25 -8.33 5.94 1.69
CA ALA A 25 -8.85 6.19 3.03
C ALA A 25 -8.00 7.27 3.71
N LYS A 26 -8.62 8.40 4.02
CA LYS A 26 -7.97 9.56 4.63
C LYS A 26 -7.72 9.33 6.11
N TYR A 27 -6.56 9.80 6.59
CA TYR A 27 -6.27 9.83 8.01
C TYR A 27 -7.35 10.61 8.79
N PRO A 28 -7.77 10.17 9.98
CA PRO A 28 -7.35 8.96 10.71
C PRO A 28 -8.33 7.79 10.62
N ARG A 29 -9.23 7.79 9.63
CA ARG A 29 -10.39 6.87 9.60
C ARG A 29 -10.34 5.97 8.36
N PRO A 30 -10.37 4.63 8.53
CA PRO A 30 -10.36 3.73 7.38
C PRO A 30 -11.65 3.84 6.55
N ASP A 31 -12.74 4.32 7.15
CA ASP A 31 -14.04 4.49 6.51
C ASP A 31 -14.20 5.86 5.81
N ASP A 32 -13.25 6.79 5.96
CA ASP A 32 -13.25 8.08 5.27
C ASP A 32 -12.58 7.96 3.90
N VAL A 33 -13.32 7.34 2.97
CA VAL A 33 -12.83 6.92 1.66
C VAL A 33 -13.18 7.96 0.59
N VAL A 34 -12.17 8.49 -0.09
CA VAL A 34 -12.31 9.45 -1.19
C VAL A 34 -11.65 8.95 -2.47
N PRO A 35 -12.11 9.37 -3.67
CA PRO A 35 -11.41 9.12 -4.92
C PRO A 35 -9.95 9.59 -4.86
N VAL A 36 -9.03 8.84 -5.49
CA VAL A 36 -7.59 9.20 -5.51
C VAL A 36 -7.35 10.61 -6.08
N VAL A 37 -8.15 11.01 -7.08
CA VAL A 37 -8.06 12.33 -7.72
C VAL A 37 -8.28 13.49 -6.76
N ASP A 38 -9.04 13.29 -5.67
CA ASP A 38 -9.29 14.33 -4.67
C ASP A 38 -8.10 14.53 -3.70
N CYS A 39 -7.10 13.66 -3.79
CA CYS A 39 -5.86 13.70 -3.00
C CYS A 39 -4.63 14.07 -3.83
N GLU A 40 -4.80 14.49 -5.09
CA GLU A 40 -3.70 14.93 -5.93
C GLU A 40 -2.95 16.13 -5.32
N GLY A 41 -1.62 16.12 -5.47
CA GLY A 41 -0.76 17.16 -4.90
C GLY A 41 -0.48 17.04 -3.39
N MET A 42 -0.97 15.99 -2.73
CA MET A 42 -0.58 15.68 -1.35
C MET A 42 0.94 15.46 -1.27
N GLU A 43 1.62 16.27 -0.46
CA GLU A 43 3.03 16.06 -0.17
C GLU A 43 3.20 14.85 0.74
N LEU A 44 4.12 13.95 0.37
CA LEU A 44 4.40 12.71 1.07
C LEU A 44 5.85 12.69 1.55
N ASP A 45 6.04 12.45 2.84
CA ASP A 45 7.34 12.19 3.47
C ASP A 45 7.74 10.72 3.39
N GLY A 46 6.79 9.84 3.08
CA GLY A 46 7.10 8.44 2.87
C GLY A 46 6.03 7.62 2.19
N CYS A 47 6.44 6.43 1.79
CA CYS A 47 5.65 5.48 1.04
C CYS A 47 6.00 4.05 1.52
N PHE A 48 4.98 3.30 1.93
CA PHE A 48 5.12 1.94 2.42
C PHE A 48 4.23 0.94 1.67
N ILE A 49 4.83 -0.17 1.24
CA ILE A 49 4.12 -1.26 0.57
C ILE A 49 4.41 -2.53 1.34
N GLY A 50 3.38 -3.13 1.90
CA GLY A 50 3.50 -4.30 2.74
C GLY A 50 2.29 -4.47 3.63
N ALA A 51 2.48 -5.14 4.77
CA ALA A 51 1.43 -5.69 5.64
C ALA A 51 0.85 -7.02 5.16
N CYS A 52 0.23 -7.74 6.11
CA CYS A 52 -0.41 -9.03 5.88
C CYS A 52 -1.57 -8.98 4.88
N THR A 53 -2.07 -7.78 4.58
CA THR A 53 -3.12 -7.59 3.60
C THR A 53 -2.61 -7.56 2.17
N THR A 54 -1.32 -7.29 1.95
CA THR A 54 -0.69 -7.14 0.62
C THR A 54 -0.26 -8.49 0.08
N THR A 55 -0.75 -8.85 -1.11
CA THR A 55 -0.51 -10.16 -1.72
C THR A 55 0.72 -10.17 -2.62
N GLU A 56 1.09 -11.36 -3.13
CA GLU A 56 2.15 -11.47 -4.14
C GLU A 56 1.76 -10.74 -5.43
N GLU A 57 0.50 -10.86 -5.85
CA GLU A 57 0.00 -10.21 -7.06
C GLU A 57 0.06 -8.68 -6.96
N ASP A 58 -0.26 -8.12 -5.78
CA ASP A 58 -0.11 -6.69 -5.51
C ASP A 58 1.33 -6.24 -5.72
N LEU A 59 2.30 -6.98 -5.16
CA LEU A 59 3.73 -6.67 -5.26
C LEU A 59 4.27 -6.84 -6.68
N ILE A 60 3.73 -7.78 -7.45
CA ILE A 60 4.09 -7.93 -8.87
C ILE A 60 3.55 -6.75 -9.67
N LEU A 61 2.26 -6.42 -9.52
CA LEU A 61 1.62 -5.33 -10.26
C LEU A 61 2.28 -3.99 -9.97
N ALA A 62 2.57 -3.72 -8.70
CA ALA A 62 3.34 -2.59 -8.22
C ALA A 62 4.70 -2.44 -8.90
N ALA A 63 5.48 -3.53 -8.97
CA ALA A 63 6.76 -3.54 -9.66
C ALA A 63 6.61 -3.23 -11.15
N LEU A 64 5.58 -3.78 -11.82
CA LEU A 64 5.32 -3.50 -13.23
C LEU A 64 4.97 -2.03 -13.49
N VAL A 65 4.17 -1.41 -12.61
CA VAL A 65 3.85 0.02 -12.70
C VAL A 65 5.11 0.86 -12.55
N LEU A 66 5.93 0.56 -11.53
CA LEU A 66 7.23 1.22 -11.33
C LEU A 66 8.15 1.05 -12.54
N GLU A 67 8.25 -0.15 -13.08
CA GLU A 67 9.09 -0.45 -14.24
C GLU A 67 8.67 0.40 -15.45
N GLN A 68 7.36 0.51 -15.72
CA GLN A 68 6.85 1.34 -16.81
C GLN A 68 7.09 2.82 -16.58
N GLY A 69 6.90 3.32 -15.36
CA GLY A 69 7.22 4.70 -14.99
C GLY A 69 8.70 5.02 -15.22
N LEU A 70 9.59 4.14 -14.74
CA LEU A 70 11.04 4.28 -14.90
C LEU A 70 11.46 4.27 -16.38
N LYS A 71 10.92 3.35 -17.18
CA LYS A 71 11.13 3.28 -18.64
C LYS A 71 10.61 4.54 -19.36
N GLY A 72 9.50 5.10 -18.89
CA GLY A 72 8.93 6.36 -19.37
C GLY A 72 9.68 7.62 -18.94
N GLY A 73 10.78 7.49 -18.18
CA GLY A 73 11.58 8.61 -17.70
C GLY A 73 11.03 9.26 -16.41
N MET A 74 9.95 8.72 -15.83
CA MET A 74 9.48 9.14 -14.52
C MET A 74 10.48 8.69 -13.46
N ARG A 75 10.66 9.51 -12.44
CA ARG A 75 11.47 9.18 -11.28
C ARG A 75 10.67 9.49 -10.03
N PRO A 76 10.59 8.56 -9.06
CA PRO A 76 10.02 8.88 -7.76
C PRO A 76 10.72 10.09 -7.16
N SER A 77 9.97 10.90 -6.39
CA SER A 77 10.52 12.09 -5.74
C SER A 77 11.83 11.77 -4.99
N VAL A 78 12.85 12.61 -5.13
CA VAL A 78 14.11 12.40 -4.38
C VAL A 78 13.88 12.49 -2.86
N LYS A 79 12.80 13.18 -2.45
CA LYS A 79 12.40 13.31 -1.07
C LYS A 79 11.51 12.13 -0.65
N GLY A 80 11.64 11.76 0.61
CA GLY A 80 10.78 10.81 1.29
C GLY A 80 11.31 9.37 1.33
N LYS A 81 10.94 8.66 2.39
CA LYS A 81 11.35 7.28 2.64
C LYS A 81 10.47 6.32 1.84
N ARG A 82 11.06 5.28 1.28
CA ARG A 82 10.34 4.25 0.51
C ARG A 82 10.72 2.89 1.04
N LYS A 83 9.73 2.08 1.40
CA LYS A 83 9.98 0.72 1.88
C LYS A 83 8.95 -0.25 1.34
N VAL A 84 9.43 -1.40 0.86
CA VAL A 84 8.59 -2.54 0.48
C VAL A 84 8.93 -3.73 1.37
N VAL A 85 7.91 -4.38 1.93
CA VAL A 85 8.05 -5.53 2.82
C VAL A 85 7.14 -6.64 2.33
N PRO A 86 7.68 -7.69 1.68
CA PRO A 86 6.91 -8.84 1.26
C PRO A 86 6.30 -9.59 2.46
N GLY A 87 5.10 -10.13 2.30
CA GLY A 87 4.40 -10.83 3.40
C GLY A 87 5.03 -12.15 3.85
N SER A 88 5.91 -12.74 3.04
CA SER A 88 6.62 -13.98 3.39
C SER A 88 7.95 -14.13 2.66
N MET A 89 8.81 -15.03 3.15
CA MET A 89 10.08 -15.36 2.51
C MET A 89 9.90 -15.98 1.12
N THR A 90 8.83 -16.78 0.94
CA THR A 90 8.48 -17.39 -0.35
C THR A 90 8.19 -16.33 -1.41
N ILE A 91 7.38 -15.32 -1.05
CA ILE A 91 7.06 -14.19 -1.94
C ILE A 91 8.32 -13.41 -2.27
N LEU A 92 9.14 -13.06 -1.26
CA LEU A 92 10.41 -12.34 -1.48
C LEU A 92 11.33 -13.12 -2.45
N PHE A 93 11.48 -14.43 -2.25
CA PHE A 93 12.28 -15.26 -3.14
C PHE A 93 11.74 -15.27 -4.56
N ARG A 94 10.42 -15.36 -4.72
CA ARG A 94 9.77 -15.36 -6.03
C ARG A 94 9.96 -14.03 -6.76
N LEU A 95 9.77 -12.90 -6.07
CA LEU A 95 10.02 -11.57 -6.64
C LEU A 95 11.48 -11.39 -7.07
N ARG A 96 12.44 -11.95 -6.32
CA ARG A 96 13.86 -11.96 -6.72
C ARG A 96 14.10 -12.79 -7.98
N GLN A 97 13.50 -13.99 -8.07
CA GLN A 97 13.62 -14.82 -9.27
C GLN A 97 13.06 -14.15 -10.52
N LEU A 98 12.01 -13.34 -10.35
CA LEU A 98 11.39 -12.56 -11.43
C LEU A 98 12.13 -11.25 -11.74
N GLY A 99 13.18 -10.88 -10.99
CA GLY A 99 13.90 -9.60 -11.14
C GLY A 99 13.11 -8.38 -10.65
N LEU A 100 11.95 -8.57 -10.02
CA LEU A 100 11.06 -7.46 -9.62
C LEU A 100 11.56 -6.72 -8.38
N ILE A 101 12.40 -7.36 -7.55
CA ILE A 101 13.08 -6.66 -6.45
C ILE A 101 14.01 -5.57 -6.97
N ASP A 102 14.69 -5.80 -8.09
CA ASP A 102 15.63 -4.82 -8.65
C ASP A 102 14.88 -3.57 -9.12
N VAL A 103 13.65 -3.74 -9.63
CA VAL A 103 12.77 -2.62 -10.01
C VAL A 103 12.42 -1.75 -8.81
N TYR A 104 12.07 -2.36 -7.67
CA TYR A 104 11.82 -1.62 -6.43
C TYR A 104 13.08 -0.84 -5.99
N GLN A 105 14.25 -1.46 -6.06
CA GLN A 105 15.51 -0.82 -5.68
C GLN A 105 15.86 0.33 -6.63
N GLU A 106 15.65 0.18 -7.93
CA GLU A 106 15.83 1.25 -8.93
C GLU A 106 14.87 2.43 -8.68
N ALA A 107 13.65 2.14 -8.22
CA ALA A 107 12.69 3.14 -7.76
C ALA A 107 13.01 3.72 -6.35
N GLY A 108 14.12 3.31 -5.73
CA GLY A 108 14.60 3.84 -4.45
C GLY A 108 13.91 3.25 -3.22
N PHE A 109 13.27 2.09 -3.32
CA PHE A 109 12.70 1.39 -2.17
C PHE A 109 13.75 0.60 -1.41
N ASP A 110 13.73 0.71 -0.09
CA ASP A 110 14.36 -0.25 0.82
C ASP A 110 13.56 -1.56 0.85
N ILE A 111 14.24 -2.69 0.71
CA ILE A 111 13.63 -4.02 0.68
C ILE A 111 13.70 -4.60 2.10
N GLY A 112 12.60 -4.56 2.82
CA GLY A 112 12.55 -5.11 4.16
C GLY A 112 12.43 -6.63 4.18
N ILE A 113 12.80 -7.20 5.33
CA ILE A 113 12.61 -8.62 5.64
C ILE A 113 11.13 -8.83 5.97
N PRO A 114 10.51 -9.95 5.54
CA PRO A 114 9.12 -10.25 5.86
C PRO A 114 8.79 -10.08 7.34
N GLY A 115 7.82 -9.21 7.62
CA GLY A 115 7.44 -8.79 8.96
C GLY A 115 6.41 -7.67 8.94
N CYS A 116 6.01 -7.19 10.14
CA CYS A 116 4.99 -6.15 10.25
C CYS A 116 5.50 -4.75 9.83
N SER A 117 6.76 -4.40 10.13
CA SER A 117 7.37 -3.11 9.77
C SER A 117 6.47 -1.92 10.18
N TYR A 118 6.32 -0.92 9.30
CA TYR A 118 5.47 0.25 9.50
C TYR A 118 4.01 -0.09 9.85
N CYS A 119 3.50 -1.28 9.49
CA CYS A 119 2.10 -1.68 9.74
C CYS A 119 1.61 -1.57 11.19
N VAL A 120 2.52 -1.69 12.16
CA VAL A 120 2.18 -1.50 13.57
C VAL A 120 3.08 -0.46 14.25
N GLY A 121 4.11 0.06 13.57
CA GLY A 121 5.04 1.04 14.14
C GLY A 121 5.71 0.61 15.46
N MET A 122 5.71 -0.70 15.78
CA MET A 122 6.28 -1.28 17.01
C MET A 122 7.67 -1.88 16.82
N SER A 123 8.12 -1.98 15.57
CA SER A 123 9.42 -2.53 15.20
C SER A 123 10.45 -1.42 14.98
N ALA A 124 11.62 -1.76 14.42
CA ALA A 124 12.64 -0.76 14.06
C ALA A 124 12.14 0.29 13.06
N ASP A 125 11.12 -0.03 12.26
CA ASP A 125 10.48 0.89 11.35
C ASP A 125 9.35 1.66 12.08
N GLN A 126 9.53 2.98 12.21
CA GLN A 126 8.54 3.88 12.78
C GLN A 126 8.59 5.23 12.06
N ALA A 127 7.43 5.78 11.71
CA ALA A 127 7.32 7.12 11.15
C ALA A 127 7.53 8.19 12.22
N ALA A 128 8.19 9.27 11.84
CA ALA A 128 8.45 10.38 12.74
C ALA A 128 7.19 11.25 12.92
N PRO A 129 7.08 11.97 14.05
CA PRO A 129 5.98 12.92 14.25
C PRO A 129 5.91 13.94 13.12
N GLY A 130 4.71 14.14 12.57
CA GLY A 130 4.45 15.07 11.47
C GLY A 130 4.70 14.52 10.07
N GLU A 131 5.34 13.35 9.92
CA GLU A 131 5.50 12.75 8.59
C GLU A 131 4.17 12.27 8.02
N VAL A 132 3.92 12.59 6.75
CA VAL A 132 2.76 12.13 5.97
C VAL A 132 3.16 10.96 5.08
N TRP A 133 2.48 9.83 5.23
CA TRP A 133 2.79 8.62 4.49
C TRP A 133 1.62 8.08 3.69
N LEU A 134 1.93 7.52 2.52
CA LEU A 134 1.03 6.69 1.75
C LEU A 134 1.35 5.21 1.99
N SER A 135 0.34 4.39 2.27
CA SER A 135 0.53 2.98 2.65
C SER A 135 -0.48 2.04 2.00
N SER A 136 -0.06 0.81 1.69
CA SER A 136 -0.94 -0.29 1.23
C SER A 136 -1.73 -0.98 2.36
N GLU A 137 -1.58 -0.51 3.59
CA GLU A 137 -2.23 -1.06 4.77
C GLU A 137 -3.75 -0.84 4.78
N ASN A 138 -4.43 -1.54 5.71
CA ASN A 138 -5.87 -1.45 5.90
C ASN A 138 -6.31 -0.59 7.10
N ARG A 139 -5.38 0.02 7.84
CA ARG A 139 -5.66 0.78 9.05
C ARG A 139 -4.78 2.01 9.12
N ASN A 140 -5.39 3.17 9.34
CA ASN A 140 -4.74 4.48 9.39
C ASN A 140 -5.08 5.28 10.65
N PHE A 141 -5.35 4.60 11.77
CA PHE A 141 -5.67 5.25 13.03
C PHE A 141 -4.50 6.09 13.58
N GLU A 142 -4.80 7.00 14.49
CA GLU A 142 -3.79 7.82 15.15
C GLU A 142 -2.70 6.96 15.79
N ASN A 143 -1.44 7.38 15.62
CA ASN A 143 -0.24 6.72 16.16
C ASN A 143 0.01 5.28 15.66
N ARG A 144 -0.70 4.83 14.61
CA ARG A 144 -0.60 3.46 14.11
C ARG A 144 0.79 3.09 13.60
N MET A 145 1.37 3.98 12.80
CA MET A 145 2.65 3.76 12.11
C MET A 145 3.83 4.45 12.82
N GLY A 146 3.51 5.28 13.81
CA GLY A 146 4.45 6.08 14.59
C GLY A 146 3.72 7.20 15.33
N LYS A 147 4.22 7.58 16.51
CA LYS A 147 3.56 8.60 17.33
C LYS A 147 3.51 9.94 16.58
N GLY A 148 2.30 10.49 16.41
CA GLY A 148 2.07 11.76 15.70
C GLY A 148 2.32 11.72 14.19
N SER A 149 2.46 10.54 13.59
CA SER A 149 2.51 10.39 12.13
C SER A 149 1.11 10.43 11.51
N VAL A 150 1.04 10.83 10.24
CA VAL A 150 -0.18 10.86 9.43
C VAL A 150 -0.04 9.80 8.35
N GLN A 151 -1.08 8.97 8.18
CA GLN A 151 -1.06 7.88 7.22
C GLN A 151 -2.34 7.89 6.38
N ALA A 152 -2.20 7.95 5.07
CA ALA A 152 -3.27 7.65 4.12
C ALA A 152 -3.11 6.21 3.62
N CYS A 153 -4.22 5.49 3.50
CA CYS A 153 -4.22 4.10 3.02
C CYS A 153 -4.83 4.06 1.62
N VAL A 154 -4.16 3.44 0.66
CA VAL A 154 -4.76 3.20 -0.66
C VAL A 154 -5.63 1.95 -0.65
N ALA A 155 -6.81 2.04 -1.23
CA ALA A 155 -7.68 0.87 -1.43
C ALA A 155 -7.21 0.02 -2.61
N ASN A 156 -6.74 0.66 -3.68
CA ASN A 156 -6.13 0.00 -4.83
C ASN A 156 -4.61 0.12 -4.74
N ARG A 157 -3.94 -1.01 -4.52
CA ARG A 157 -2.52 -1.06 -4.18
C ARG A 157 -1.59 -0.83 -5.36
N SER A 158 -2.13 -0.84 -6.59
CA SER A 158 -1.39 -0.46 -7.80
C SER A 158 -1.13 1.03 -7.96
N LEU A 159 -1.56 1.87 -6.99
CA LEU A 159 -1.50 3.34 -7.06
C LEU A 159 -0.55 3.98 -6.06
N ILE A 160 0.33 3.18 -5.45
CA ILE A 160 1.37 3.69 -4.56
C ILE A 160 2.55 4.28 -5.37
N TYR A 161 2.40 4.40 -6.70
CA TYR A 161 3.51 4.55 -7.65
C TYR A 161 3.25 5.64 -8.68
#